data_AF-K2AB62-F1
#
_entry.id   AF-K2AB62-F1
#
_cell.length_a   1.000
_cell.length_b   1.000
_cell.length_c   1.000
_cell.angle_alpha   90.00
_cell.angle_beta   90.00
_cell.angle_gamma   90.00
#
_symmetry.space_group_name_H-M   'P 1'
#
loop_
_entity.id
_entity.type
_entity.pdbx_description
1 polymer ?
#
loop_
_entity_poly.entity_id
_entity_poly.type
_entity_poly.pdbx_seq_one_letter_code
_entity_poly.pdbx_strand_id
1 'polypeptide(L)' 'NEQKEIEILQNYLPEQISEEEVRKLIKETISQTGASTIADIGKVMGTLMPKVKGKADSTLVSNLVRTALSS' A
#
# COMPACT_ATOMS: atom_id res chain seq x y z
N ASN A 1 -7.46 12.74 26.65
CA ASN A 1 -7.57 12.38 25.21
C ASN A 1 -6.30 12.81 24.52
N GLU A 2 -5.25 12.03 24.74
CA GLU A 2 -3.90 12.30 24.27
C GLU A 2 -3.67 11.60 22.93
N GLN A 3 -2.96 12.30 22.03
CA GLN A 3 -2.41 11.87 20.73
C GLN A 3 -3.33 12.14 19.54
N LYS A 4 -2.99 12.94 18.52
CA LYS A 4 -1.72 13.57 18.15
C LYS A 4 -2.03 14.76 17.22
N GLU A 5 -1.65 15.95 17.63
CA GLU A 5 -1.25 17.02 16.71
C GLU A 5 0.00 16.55 15.97
N ILE A 6 -0.07 16.37 14.64
CA ILE A 6 0.98 16.77 13.68
C ILE A 6 0.26 17.03 12.35
N GLU A 7 -0.39 18.18 12.23
CA GLU A 7 -0.25 18.95 10.99
C GLU A 7 1.17 19.52 10.98
N ILE A 8 1.79 19.65 9.80
CA ILE A 8 2.81 20.66 9.41
C ILE A 8 3.78 20.04 8.37
N LEU A 9 3.70 20.59 7.15
CA LEU A 9 4.70 20.58 6.06
C LEU A 9 4.86 19.31 5.21
N GLN A 10 4.01 19.13 4.21
CA GLN A 10 4.45 18.54 2.92
C GLN A 10 3.99 19.40 1.74
N ASN A 11 4.59 20.59 1.67
CA ASN A 11 4.63 21.38 0.44
C ASN A 11 5.41 20.61 -0.64
N TYR A 12 4.84 20.51 -1.85
CA TYR A 12 5.44 20.11 -3.14
C TYR A 12 5.56 18.63 -3.55
N LEU A 13 5.10 17.66 -2.77
CA LEU A 13 4.95 16.27 -3.24
C LEU A 13 3.47 15.89 -3.32
N PRO A 14 3.00 15.21 -4.38
CA PRO A 14 1.63 14.66 -4.39
C PRO A 14 1.44 13.85 -3.10
N GLU A 15 0.30 14.06 -2.44
CA GLU A 15 -0.08 13.46 -1.16
C GLU A 15 0.44 12.02 -1.06
N GLN A 16 1.49 11.83 -0.25
CA GLN A 16 1.96 10.50 0.05
C GLN A 16 0.88 9.82 0.88
N ILE A 17 0.30 8.75 0.35
CA ILE A 17 -0.67 7.96 1.08
C ILE A 17 0.03 7.31 2.28
N SER A 18 -0.65 7.26 3.41
CA SER A 18 -0.08 6.68 4.63
C SER A 18 0.13 5.17 4.48
N GLU A 19 0.98 4.58 5.32
CA GLU A 19 1.17 3.13 5.35
C GLU A 19 -0.15 2.38 5.60
N GLU A 20 -1.04 2.96 6.42
CA GLU A 20 -2.37 2.40 6.70
C GLU A 20 -3.24 2.35 5.43
N GLU A 21 -3.25 3.42 4.64
CA GLU A 21 -3.95 3.45 3.36
C GLU A 21 -3.36 2.45 2.35
N VAL A 22 -2.04 2.32 2.29
CA VAL A 22 -1.37 1.32 1.46
C VAL A 22 -1.83 -0.09 1.87
N ARG A 23 -1.85 -0.40 3.17
CA ARG A 23 -2.33 -1.69 3.69
C ARG A 23 -3.79 -1.94 3.33
N LYS A 24 -4.65 -0.92 3.36
CA LYS A 24 -6.06 -1.03 2.95
C LYS A 24 -6.17 -1.36 1.46
N LEU A 25 -5.44 -0.64 0.61
CA LEU A 25 -5.41 -0.89 -0.84
C LEU A 25 -4.86 -2.29 -1.17
N ILE A 26 -3.88 -2.78 -0.42
CA ILE A 26 -3.36 -4.15 -0.55
C ILE A 26 -4.47 -5.17 -0.25
N LYS A 27 -5.16 -5.05 0.89
CA LYS A 27 -6.26 -5.96 1.25
C LYS A 27 -7.38 -5.96 0.21
N GLU A 28 -7.77 -4.77 -0.24
CA GLU A 28 -8.78 -4.63 -1.29
C GLU A 28 -8.33 -5.28 -2.59
N THR A 29 -7.08 -5.07 -3.00
CA THR A 29 -6.53 -5.67 -4.22
C THR A 29 -6.40 -7.18 -4.11
N ILE A 30 -5.99 -7.70 -2.95
CA ILE A 30 -5.96 -9.15 -2.67
C ILE A 30 -7.36 -9.74 -2.83
N SER A 31 -8.38 -9.10 -2.24
CA SER A 31 -9.78 -9.52 -2.37
C SER A 31 -10.29 -9.45 -3.82
N GLN A 32 -9.99 -8.38 -4.55
CA GLN A 32 -10.37 -8.20 -5.96
C GLN A 32 -9.73 -9.25 -6.87
N THR A 33 -8.46 -9.57 -6.62
CA THR A 33 -7.69 -10.51 -7.43
C THR A 33 -7.89 -11.96 -6.99
N GLY A 34 -8.46 -12.21 -5.81
CA GLY A 34 -8.49 -13.55 -5.20
C GLY A 34 -7.09 -14.09 -4.92
N ALA A 35 -6.09 -13.22 -4.75
CA ALA A 35 -4.73 -13.62 -4.39
C ALA A 35 -4.74 -14.24 -2.99
N SER A 36 -3.95 -15.30 -2.78
CA SER A 36 -3.87 -15.94 -1.47
C SER A 36 -2.47 -16.43 -1.13
N THR A 37 -1.55 -16.43 -2.10
CA THR A 37 -0.20 -16.96 -1.90
C THR A 37 0.85 -15.98 -2.42
N ILE A 38 2.09 -16.19 -1.99
CA ILE A 38 3.28 -15.47 -2.49
C ILE A 38 3.41 -15.58 -4.03
N ALA A 39 2.92 -16.67 -4.64
CA ALA A 39 2.90 -16.82 -6.09
C ALA A 39 2.02 -15.75 -6.79
N ASP A 40 1.03 -15.22 -6.08
CA ASP A 40 0.11 -14.20 -6.58
C ASP A 40 0.64 -12.77 -6.44
N ILE A 41 1.84 -12.58 -5.88
CA ILE A 41 2.44 -11.24 -5.71
C ILE A 41 2.44 -10.48 -7.04
N GLY A 42 2.81 -11.12 -8.15
CA GLY A 42 2.80 -10.48 -9.46
C GLY A 42 1.42 -9.96 -9.88
N LYS A 43 0.36 -10.70 -9.53
CA LYS A 43 -1.03 -10.34 -9.82
C LYS A 43 -1.49 -9.14 -8.97
N VAL A 44 -1.18 -9.17 -7.68
CA VAL A 44 -1.50 -8.06 -6.75
C VAL A 44 -0.72 -6.82 -7.14
N MET A 45 0.59 -6.93 -7.38
CA MET A 45 1.45 -5.82 -7.79
C MET A 45 1.00 -5.21 -9.11
N GLY A 46 0.62 -6.02 -10.12
CA GLY A 46 0.12 -5.52 -11.40
C GLY A 46 -1.13 -4.66 -11.26
N THR A 47 -2.01 -4.98 -10.31
CA THR A 47 -3.26 -4.24 -10.06
C THR A 47 -3.06 -3.06 -9.11
N LEU A 48 -2.16 -3.19 -8.14
CA LEU A 48 -1.92 -2.20 -7.09
C LEU A 48 -0.99 -1.08 -7.55
N MET A 49 0.06 -1.40 -8.32
CA MET A 49 1.08 -0.44 -8.74
C MET A 49 0.52 0.80 -9.44
N PRO A 50 -0.44 0.71 -10.39
CA PRO A 50 -1.07 1.90 -10.98
C PRO A 50 -1.79 2.79 -9.97
N LYS A 51 -2.36 2.21 -8.90
CA LYS A 51 -3.11 2.94 -7.85
C LYS A 51 -2.18 3.71 -6.91
N VAL A 52 -0.97 3.19 -6.69
CA VAL A 52 0.01 3.72 -5.72
C VAL A 52 1.21 4.41 -6.37
N LYS A 53 1.37 4.32 -7.70
CA LYS A 53 2.47 4.95 -8.45
C LYS A 53 2.51 6.46 -8.19
N GLY A 54 3.63 6.95 -7.68
CA GLY A 54 3.82 8.36 -7.35
C GLY A 54 3.13 8.82 -6.05
N LYS A 55 2.40 7.92 -5.37
CA LYS A 55 1.76 8.16 -4.07
C LYS A 55 2.40 7.36 -2.93
N ALA A 56 3.04 6.23 -3.24
CA ALA A 56 3.79 5.43 -2.28
C ALA A 56 5.07 4.88 -2.92
N ASP A 57 6.06 4.57 -2.08
CA ASP A 57 7.29 3.92 -2.49
C ASP A 57 7.01 2.47 -2.95
N SER A 58 7.48 2.11 -4.14
CA SER A 58 7.25 0.78 -4.72
C SER A 58 7.89 -0.35 -3.93
N THR A 59 9.01 -0.07 -3.25
CA THR A 59 9.70 -1.03 -2.39
C THR A 59 8.88 -1.30 -1.13
N LEU A 60 8.38 -0.24 -0.49
CA LEU A 60 7.46 -0.34 0.66
C LEU A 60 6.22 -1.16 0.29
N VAL A 61 5.57 -0.84 -0.83
CA VAL A 61 4.38 -1.56 -1.32
C VAL A 61 4.68 -3.04 -1.54
N SER A 62 5.79 -3.36 -2.22
CA SER A 62 6.20 -4.74 -2.51
C SER A 62 6.42 -5.54 -1.21
N ASN A 63 7.08 -4.93 -0.22
CA ASN A 63 7.30 -5.55 1.08
C ASN A 63 5.97 -5.82 1.81
N LEU A 64 5.07 -4.85 1.83
CA LEU A 64 3.77 -5.00 2.49
C LEU A 64 2.89 -6.05 1.82
N VAL A 65 2.87 -6.11 0.47
CA VAL A 65 2.14 -7.14 -0.28
C VAL A 65 2.69 -8.52 0.04
N ARG A 66 4.02 -8.67 0.07
CA ARG A 66 4.67 -9.93 0.44
C ARG A 66 4.28 -10.33 1.85
N THR A 67 4.38 -9.44 2.83
CA THR A 67 3.98 -9.73 4.21
C THR A 67 2.51 -10.15 4.30
N ALA A 68 1.62 -9.50 3.54
CA ALA A 68 0.19 -9.83 3.54
C ALA A 68 -0.14 -11.20 2.93
N LEU A 69 0.68 -11.71 2.00
CA LEU A 69 0.49 -13.00 1.31
C LEU A 69 1.37 -14.14 1.86
N SER A 70 2.32 -13.83 2.73
CA SER A 70 3.15 -14.82 3.44
C SER A 70 2.55 -15.28 4.77
N SER A 71 1.40 -14.73 5.18
CA SER A 71 0.62 -15.17 6.36
C SER A 71 -0.36 -16.28 6.03
#